data_AF-A0A7J8XV37-F1
#
_entry.id   AF-A0A7J8XV37-F1
#
_cell.length_a   1.000
_cell.length_b   1.000
_cell.length_c   1.000
_cell.angle_alpha   90.00
_cell.angle_beta   90.00
_cell.angle_gamma   90.00
#
_symmetry.space_group_name_H-M   'P 1'
#
loop_
_entity.id
_entity.type
_entity.pdbx_description
1 polymer ?
#
loop_
_entity_poly.entity_id
_entity_poly.type
_entity_poly.pdbx_seq_one_letter_code
_entity_poly.pdbx_strand_id
1 'polypeptide(L)'
;MANKKTVTIQSGGKDQSVLLATTKTKKQNKPSALLHKSLMKKEFPRMAKAVKNQVTDNYYRPDLTKAALARLSAVHRSLKVAKSGVKKRNRQALKVRGRK
;
A
#
# COMPACT_ATOMS: atom_id res chain seq x y z
N MET A 1 -4.50 -4.27 -18.68
CA MET A 1 -4.90 -4.91 -17.40
C MET A 1 -6.09 -5.82 -17.68
N ALA A 2 -6.05 -7.08 -17.25
CA ALA A 2 -7.09 -8.06 -17.59
C ALA A 2 -8.43 -7.85 -16.85
N ASN A 3 -8.42 -7.16 -15.70
CA ASN A 3 -9.58 -7.03 -14.82
C ASN A 3 -10.30 -5.68 -14.94
N LYS A 4 -11.63 -5.71 -14.99
CA LYS A 4 -12.49 -4.50 -15.07
C LYS A 4 -12.51 -3.69 -13.76
N LYS A 5 -12.45 -4.38 -12.61
CA LYS A 5 -12.34 -3.78 -11.26
C LYS A 5 -10.93 -4.01 -10.72
N THR A 6 -10.27 -2.95 -10.28
CA THR A 6 -8.95 -3.04 -9.65
C THR A 6 -8.87 -2.08 -8.48
N VAL A 7 -8.09 -2.49 -7.48
CA VAL A 7 -7.78 -1.70 -6.30
C VAL A 7 -6.27 -1.60 -6.25
N THR A 8 -5.75 -0.38 -6.19
CA THR A 8 -4.32 -0.10 -6.15
C THR A 8 -4.01 0.77 -4.95
N ILE A 9 -2.95 0.40 -4.23
CA ILE A 9 -2.49 1.10 -3.03
C ILE A 9 -1.06 1.55 -3.31
N GLN A 10 -0.86 2.86 -3.24
CA GLN A 10 0.41 3.52 -3.54
C GLN A 10 0.78 4.49 -2.42
N SER A 11 2.06 4.86 -2.35
CA SER A 11 2.49 6.00 -1.54
C SER A 11 1.98 7.31 -2.13
N GLY A 12 1.43 8.20 -1.30
CA GLY A 12 0.92 9.51 -1.70
C GLY A 12 1.99 10.59 -1.94
N GLY A 13 3.26 10.21 -2.02
CA GLY A 13 4.38 11.09 -2.38
C GLY A 13 4.94 11.92 -1.23
N LYS A 14 4.10 12.68 -0.52
CA LYS A 14 4.50 13.50 0.65
C LYS A 14 3.67 13.16 1.89
N ASP A 15 4.29 13.27 3.06
CA ASP A 15 3.66 13.22 4.39
C ASP A 15 2.95 11.90 4.76
N GLN A 16 3.70 10.78 4.88
CA GLN A 16 3.20 9.46 5.32
C GLN A 16 1.82 9.04 4.74
N SER A 17 1.48 9.58 3.57
CA SER A 17 0.14 9.48 3.03
C SER A 17 0.05 8.25 2.14
N VAL A 18 -1.12 7.62 2.13
CA VAL A 18 -1.40 6.47 1.28
C VAL A 18 -2.47 6.85 0.28
N LEU A 19 -2.21 6.58 -1.00
CA LEU A 19 -3.16 6.77 -2.08
C LEU A 19 -3.86 5.45 -2.37
N LEU A 20 -5.19 5.48 -2.31
CA LEU A 20 -6.05 4.38 -2.72
C LEU A 20 -6.74 4.75 -4.03
N ALA A 21 -6.48 3.96 -5.06
CA ALA A 21 -7.05 4.14 -6.37
C ALA A 21 -7.89 2.94 -6.80
N THR A 22 -9.13 3.21 -7.19
CA THR A 22 -10.08 2.22 -7.70
C THR A 22 -10.44 2.53 -9.16
N THR A 23 -10.78 1.51 -9.96
CA THR A 23 -11.14 1.72 -11.37
C THR A 23 -12.64 1.97 -11.57
N LYS A 24 -12.99 2.97 -12.37
CA LYS A 24 -14.37 3.19 -12.79
C LYS A 24 -14.66 2.28 -14.00
N THR A 25 -15.47 1.25 -13.81
CA THR A 25 -15.82 0.29 -14.87
C THR A 25 -16.43 0.95 -16.10
N LYS A 26 -17.28 1.98 -15.90
CA LYS A 26 -17.90 2.77 -16.98
C LYS A 26 -16.92 3.68 -17.75
N LYS A 27 -15.67 3.81 -17.31
CA LYS A 27 -14.65 4.68 -17.93
C LYS A 27 -13.44 3.88 -18.42
N GLN A 28 -13.59 2.57 -18.66
CA GLN A 28 -12.51 1.66 -19.07
C GLN A 28 -11.75 2.13 -20.32
N ASN A 29 -12.45 2.70 -21.30
CA ASN A 29 -11.86 3.17 -22.56
C ASN A 29 -11.25 4.58 -22.47
N LYS A 30 -11.29 5.22 -21.29
CA LYS A 30 -10.81 6.59 -21.07
C LYS A 30 -9.71 6.57 -19.99
N PRO A 31 -8.44 6.36 -20.37
CA PRO A 31 -7.35 6.16 -19.40
C PRO A 31 -7.16 7.34 -18.44
N SER A 32 -7.41 8.58 -18.90
CA SER A 32 -7.31 9.80 -18.09
C SER A 32 -8.32 9.86 -16.94
N ALA A 33 -9.54 9.31 -17.13
CA ALA A 33 -10.62 9.35 -16.14
C ALA A 33 -10.90 7.98 -15.48
N LEU A 34 -10.03 6.99 -15.74
CA LEU A 34 -10.21 5.61 -15.34
C LEU A 34 -10.12 5.41 -13.82
N LEU A 35 -9.20 6.14 -13.18
CA LEU A 35 -8.88 5.96 -11.77
C LEU A 35 -9.60 6.99 -10.90
N HIS A 36 -10.30 6.51 -9.88
CA HIS A 36 -10.71 7.35 -8.76
C HIS A 36 -9.63 7.26 -7.67
N LYS A 37 -8.94 8.37 -7.40
CA LYS A 37 -7.84 8.42 -6.44
C LYS A 37 -8.28 9.15 -5.18
N SER A 38 -8.01 8.56 -4.02
CA SER A 38 -8.22 9.15 -2.71
C SER A 38 -6.94 9.13 -1.89
N LEU A 39 -6.58 10.27 -1.29
CA LEU A 39 -5.43 10.40 -0.41
C LEU A 39 -5.87 10.22 1.04
N MET A 40 -5.23 9.30 1.75
CA MET A 40 -5.44 9.03 3.16
C MET A 40 -4.26 9.54 3.98
N LYS A 41 -4.51 10.57 4.79
CA LYS A 41 -3.60 11.12 5.81
C LYS A 41 -4.15 10.79 7.20
N LYS A 42 -4.17 9.50 7.56
CA LYS A 42 -4.75 9.01 8.81
C LYS A 42 -3.80 8.03 9.49
N GLU A 43 -4.03 7.78 10.77
CA GLU A 43 -3.36 6.69 11.50
C GLU A 43 -3.64 5.31 10.87
N PHE A 44 -2.66 4.40 10.94
CA PHE A 44 -2.74 3.06 10.36
C PHE A 44 -4.05 2.29 10.63
N PRO A 45 -4.56 2.19 11.87
CA PRO A 45 -5.82 1.48 12.12
C PRO A 45 -7.02 2.13 11.41
N ARG A 46 -7.05 3.46 11.31
CA ARG A 46 -8.09 4.18 10.56
C ARG A 46 -7.95 3.99 9.05
N MET A 47 -6.73 3.87 8.53
CA MET A 47 -6.48 3.52 7.13
C MET A 47 -6.92 2.09 6.80
N ALA A 48 -6.59 1.13 7.67
CA ALA A 48 -6.99 -0.27 7.49
C ALA A 48 -8.52 -0.43 7.46
N LYS A 49 -9.23 0.27 8.36
CA LYS A 49 -10.70 0.32 8.35
C LYS A 49 -11.24 0.90 7.05
N ALA A 50 -10.69 2.03 6.58
CA ALA A 50 -11.13 2.65 5.32
C ALA A 50 -10.94 1.72 4.10
N VAL A 51 -9.80 1.02 4.02
CA VAL A 51 -9.54 0.04 2.95
C VAL A 51 -10.51 -1.14 3.04
N LYS A 52 -10.73 -1.69 4.24
CA LYS A 52 -11.68 -2.80 4.45
C LYS A 52 -13.09 -2.39 4.03
N ASN A 53 -13.56 -1.23 4.44
CA ASN A 53 -14.89 -0.74 4.08
C ASN A 53 -15.04 -0.56 2.56
N GLN A 54 -14.02 -0.04 1.87
CA GLN A 54 -14.10 0.16 0.42
C GLN A 54 -14.00 -1.14 -0.39
N VAL A 55 -13.27 -2.14 0.11
CA VAL A 55 -13.01 -3.38 -0.62
C VAL A 55 -14.07 -4.45 -0.31
N THR A 56 -14.42 -4.60 0.96
CA THR A 56 -15.34 -5.62 1.50
C THR A 56 -16.75 -5.08 1.63
N ASP A 57 -16.96 -4.01 2.41
CA ASP A 57 -18.32 -3.57 2.77
C ASP A 57 -19.07 -2.95 1.58
N ASN A 58 -18.35 -2.28 0.67
CA ASN A 58 -18.90 -1.80 -0.60
C ASN A 58 -18.96 -2.88 -1.69
N TYR A 59 -18.65 -4.15 -1.37
CA TYR A 59 -18.62 -5.31 -2.28
C TYR A 59 -17.88 -5.04 -3.59
N TYR A 60 -16.87 -4.16 -3.57
CA TYR A 60 -16.20 -3.75 -4.78
C TYR A 60 -15.30 -4.90 -5.29
N ARG A 61 -14.49 -5.50 -4.41
CA ARG A 61 -13.62 -6.67 -4.65
C ARG A 61 -13.26 -7.39 -3.34
N PRO A 62 -14.20 -8.12 -2.71
CA PRO A 62 -13.97 -8.76 -1.41
C PRO A 62 -12.84 -9.81 -1.45
N ASP A 63 -12.53 -10.35 -2.62
CA ASP A 63 -11.41 -11.25 -2.87
C ASP A 63 -10.05 -10.61 -2.55
N LEU A 64 -9.91 -9.30 -2.78
CA LEU A 64 -8.65 -8.58 -2.57
C LEU A 64 -8.41 -8.11 -1.14
N THR A 65 -9.32 -8.38 -0.20
CA THR A 65 -9.27 -7.80 1.14
C THR A 65 -7.93 -8.06 1.84
N LYS A 66 -7.46 -9.31 1.84
CA LYS A 66 -6.18 -9.69 2.46
C LYS A 66 -4.99 -9.05 1.74
N ALA A 67 -4.98 -9.10 0.40
CA ALA A 67 -3.90 -8.53 -0.41
C ALA A 67 -3.80 -7.00 -0.26
N ALA A 68 -4.93 -6.31 -0.18
CA ALA A 68 -5.01 -4.88 0.02
C ALA A 68 -4.45 -4.48 1.39
N LEU A 69 -4.83 -5.17 2.46
CA LEU A 69 -4.31 -4.91 3.81
C LEU A 69 -2.80 -5.20 3.90
N ALA A 70 -2.32 -6.27 3.27
CA ALA A 70 -0.89 -6.58 3.23
C ALA A 70 -0.09 -5.49 2.50
N ARG A 71 -0.57 -5.03 1.34
CA ARG A 71 0.03 -3.91 0.60
C ARG A 71 0.02 -2.62 1.39
N LEU A 72 -1.08 -2.30 2.08
CA LEU A 72 -1.18 -1.13 2.95
C LEU A 72 -0.13 -1.15 4.06
N SER A 73 0.05 -2.29 4.73
CA SER A 73 1.08 -2.47 5.77
C SER A 73 2.48 -2.27 5.22
N ALA A 74 2.79 -2.86 4.06
CA ALA A 74 4.08 -2.70 3.41
C ALA A 74 4.40 -1.24 3.05
N VAL A 75 3.44 -0.53 2.45
CA VAL A 75 3.58 0.89 2.08
C VAL A 75 3.72 1.78 3.31
N HIS A 76 2.91 1.56 4.33
CA HIS A 76 2.99 2.34 5.56
C HIS A 76 4.33 2.12 6.29
N ARG A 77 4.82 0.87 6.33
CA ARG A 77 6.14 0.55 6.88
C ARG A 77 7.26 1.20 6.07
N SER A 78 7.19 1.19 4.73
CA SER A 78 8.22 1.82 3.89
C SER A 78 8.28 3.33 4.09
N LEU A 79 7.13 3.99 4.27
CA LEU A 79 7.07 5.43 4.56
C LEU A 79 7.67 5.77 5.93
N LYS A 80 7.45 4.92 6.94
CA LYS A 80 8.10 5.08 8.26
C LYS A 80 9.62 4.94 8.17
N VAL A 81 10.11 3.93 7.44
CA VAL A 81 11.56 3.72 7.24
C VAL A 81 12.19 4.88 6.47
N ALA A 82 11.54 5.37 5.42
CA ALA A 82 12.03 6.52 4.65
C ALA A 82 12.17 7.77 5.54
N LYS A 83 11.25 7.97 6.49
CA LYS A 83 11.34 9.07 7.48
C LYS A 83 12.43 8.86 8.53
N SER A 84 12.57 7.63 9.04
CA SER A 84 13.54 7.32 10.10
C SER A 84 14.98 7.13 9.59
N GLY A 85 15.17 7.08 8.27
CA GLY A 85 16.44 6.72 7.65
C GLY A 85 16.76 5.23 7.76
N VAL A 86 17.78 4.80 7.01
CA VAL A 86 18.28 3.42 7.06
C VAL A 86 18.98 3.22 8.41
N LYS A 87 18.43 2.35 9.26
CA LYS A 87 19.16 1.87 10.44
C LYS A 87 20.44 1.19 9.94
N LYS A 88 21.61 1.84 10.08
CA LYS A 88 22.91 1.21 9.82
C LYS A 88 23.00 0.00 10.73
N ARG A 89 22.90 -1.19 10.14
CA ARG A 89 23.15 -2.44 10.86
C ARG A 89 24.61 -2.39 11.30
N ASN A 90 24.87 -2.38 12.61
CA ASN A 90 26.22 -2.55 13.11
C ASN A 90 26.66 -3.95 12.68
N ARG A 91 27.39 -4.03 11.56
CA ARG A 91 28.04 -5.26 11.10
C ARG A 91 29.25 -5.44 12.01
N GLN A 92 29.02 -5.80 13.28
CA GLN A 92 30.02 -6.57 13.98
C GLN A 92 30.18 -7.83 13.15
N ALA A 93 31.32 -7.94 12.47
CA ALA A 93 31.66 -9.11 11.69
C ALA A 93 31.41 -10.32 12.57
N LEU A 94 30.53 -11.23 12.14
CA LEU A 94 30.52 -12.58 12.66
C LEU A 94 31.93 -13.09 12.35
N LYS A 95 32.82 -13.06 13.35
CA LYS A 95 34.16 -13.62 13.25
C LYS A 95 33.95 -15.09 12.92
N VAL A 96 34.00 -15.41 11.63
CA VAL A 96 34.15 -16.78 11.17
C VAL A 96 35.51 -17.20 11.71
N ARG A 97 35.52 -17.86 12.86
CA ARG A 97 36.71 -18.53 13.38
C ARG A 97 37.02 -19.62 12.37
N GLY A 98 37.91 -19.32 11.44
CA GLY A 98 38.52 -20.32 10.56
C GLY A 98 39.13 -21.40 11.43
N ARG A 99 38.60 -22.62 11.30
CA ARG A 99 39.18 -23.81 11.91
C ARG A 99 40.38 -24.18 11.04
N LYS A 100 41.57 -24.10 11.62
CA LYS A 100 42.83 -24.52 11.02
C LYS A 100 42.90 -26.04 11.01
#